data_AF-A0A6H0WNP8-F1
#
_entry.id   AF-A0A6H0WNP8-F1
#
_cell.length_a   1.000
_cell.length_b   1.000
_cell.length_c   1.000
_cell.angle_alpha   90.00
_cell.angle_beta   90.00
_cell.angle_gamma   90.00
#
_symmetry.space_group_name_H-M   'P 1'
#
loop_
_entity.id
_entity.type
_entity.pdbx_description
1 polymer ?
#
loop_
_entity_poly.entity_id
_entity_poly.type
_entity_poly.pdbx_seq_one_letter_code
_entity_poly.pdbx_strand_id
1 'polypeptide(L)' 'MRKGDDVERIQKALAALYFYPDKGAKNNGIDGVYGPKTANTVKRFQSVNGLSADGIYGPKTKVKLEEFLK' A
#
# COMPACT_ATOMS: atom_id res chain seq x y z
N MET A 1 -6.00 -6.58 13.80
CA MET A 1 -6.38 -6.35 12.40
C MET A 1 -6.54 -4.84 12.21
N ARG A 2 -5.77 -4.20 11.32
CA ARG A 2 -6.00 -2.76 11.03
C ARG A 2 -7.42 -2.62 10.48
N LYS A 3 -8.21 -1.71 11.03
CA LYS A 3 -9.61 -1.48 10.61
C LYS A 3 -9.65 -1.04 9.14
N GLY A 4 -10.75 -1.32 8.44
CA GLY A 4 -10.89 -1.07 6.99
C GLY A 4 -10.52 0.35 6.55
N ASP A 5 -10.85 1.37 7.35
CA ASP A 5 -10.50 2.77 7.08
C ASP A 5 -8.99 3.03 6.98
N ASP A 6 -8.18 2.34 7.78
CA ASP A 6 -6.72 2.44 7.70
C ASP A 6 -6.20 1.79 6.43
N VAL A 7 -6.81 0.67 6.04
CA VAL A 7 -6.41 -0.06 4.85
C VAL A 7 -6.73 0.75 3.61
N GLU A 8 -7.95 1.28 3.48
CA GLU A 8 -8.34 2.10 2.34
C GLU A 8 -7.38 3.29 2.12
N ARG A 9 -6.97 3.96 3.21
CA ARG A 9 -5.95 5.03 3.12
C ARG A 9 -4.61 4.55 2.57
N ILE A 10 -4.13 3.39 3.03
CA ILE A 10 -2.88 2.79 2.53
C ILE A 10 -3.02 2.45 1.05
N GLN A 11 -4.14 1.84 0.64
CA GLN A 11 -4.38 1.48 -0.76
C GLN A 11 -4.42 2.73 -1.65
N LYS A 12 -5.11 3.80 -1.23
CA LYS A 12 -5.15 5.09 -1.93
C LYS A 12 -3.76 5.71 -2.09
N ALA A 13 -2.97 5.75 -1.02
CA ALA A 13 -1.61 6.29 -1.07
C ALA A 13 -0.72 5.50 -2.03
N LEU A 14 -0.73 4.16 -1.95
CA LEU A 14 0.05 3.31 -2.85
C LEU A 14 -0.43 3.40 -4.30
N ALA A 15 -1.72 3.62 -4.53
CA ALA A 15 -2.27 3.86 -5.87
C ALA A 15 -1.81 5.20 -6.44
N ALA A 16 -1.79 6.27 -5.63
CA ALA A 16 -1.27 7.59 -6.02
C ALA A 16 0.22 7.54 -6.38
N LEU A 17 0.99 6.67 -5.72
CA LEU A 17 2.39 6.39 -6.04
C LEU A 17 2.57 5.37 -7.17
N TYR A 18 1.50 5.02 -7.88
CA TYR A 18 1.50 4.09 -9.02
C TYR A 18 1.95 2.65 -8.72
N PHE A 19 1.92 2.23 -7.45
CA PHE A 19 2.26 0.85 -7.06
C PHE A 19 1.10 -0.14 -7.26
N TYR A 20 -0.16 0.32 -7.34
CA TYR A 20 -1.31 -0.54 -7.64
C TYR A 20 -1.32 -0.96 -9.12
N PRO A 21 -1.43 -2.27 -9.43
CA PRO A 21 -1.39 -2.78 -10.80
C PRO A 21 -2.70 -2.52 -11.57
N ASP A 22 -3.84 -2.50 -10.89
CA ASP A 22 -5.16 -2.51 -11.54
C ASP A 22 -5.75 -1.10 -11.71
N LYS A 23 -5.01 -0.19 -12.34
CA LYS A 23 -5.45 1.21 -12.55
C LYS A 23 -6.71 1.34 -13.41
N GLY A 24 -7.05 0.31 -14.20
CA GLY A 24 -8.27 0.26 -15.01
C GLY A 24 -9.49 -0.31 -14.29
N ALA A 25 -9.33 -0.87 -13.08
CA ALA A 25 -10.45 -1.39 -12.31
C ALA A 25 -11.20 -0.25 -11.60
N LYS A 26 -12.47 -0.49 -11.24
CA LYS A 26 -13.25 0.42 -10.40
C LYS A 26 -12.44 0.76 -9.13
N ASN A 27 -12.30 2.06 -8.84
CA ASN A 27 -11.49 2.57 -7.73
C ASN A 27 -10.03 2.07 -7.72
N ASN A 28 -9.41 1.79 -8.86
CA ASN A 28 -8.07 1.16 -8.94
C ASN A 28 -7.98 -0.21 -8.23
N GLY A 29 -9.13 -0.85 -7.99
CA GLY A 29 -9.28 -2.05 -7.19
C GLY A 29 -8.92 -1.87 -5.71
N ILE A 30 -9.18 -0.67 -5.17
CA ILE A 30 -9.22 -0.33 -3.74
C ILE A 30 -10.54 -0.87 -3.16
N ASP A 31 -10.44 -1.73 -2.16
CA ASP A 31 -11.55 -2.44 -1.52
C ASP A 31 -11.57 -2.30 0.01
N GLY A 32 -10.59 -1.62 0.60
CA GLY A 32 -10.46 -1.46 2.05
C GLY A 32 -10.06 -2.74 2.79
N VAL A 33 -9.66 -3.80 2.08
CA VAL A 33 -9.30 -5.10 2.65
C VAL A 33 -7.81 -5.36 2.48
N TYR A 34 -7.13 -5.70 3.57
CA TYR A 34 -5.69 -6.02 3.51
C TYR A 34 -5.50 -7.48 3.09
N GLY A 35 -5.83 -7.76 1.83
CA GLY A 35 -5.69 -9.09 1.21
C GLY A 35 -4.32 -9.28 0.54
N PRO A 36 -4.14 -10.43 -0.15
CA PRO A 36 -2.91 -10.74 -0.88
C PRO A 36 -2.49 -9.66 -1.88
N LYS A 37 -3.46 -9.00 -2.53
CA LYS A 37 -3.20 -7.88 -3.45
C LYS A 37 -2.50 -6.72 -2.73
N THR A 38 -3.07 -6.24 -1.62
CA THR A 38 -2.47 -5.15 -0.84
C THR A 38 -1.12 -5.55 -0.26
N ALA A 39 -0.98 -6.77 0.25
CA ALA A 39 0.30 -7.27 0.76
C ALA A 39 1.39 -7.30 -0.34
N ASN A 40 1.06 -7.73 -1.56
CA ASN A 40 1.97 -7.71 -2.69
C ASN A 40 2.34 -6.27 -3.11
N THR A 41 1.38 -5.35 -3.10
CA THR A 41 1.67 -3.94 -3.38
C THR A 41 2.60 -3.34 -2.32
N VAL A 42 2.37 -3.63 -1.04
CA VAL A 42 3.24 -3.19 0.07
C VAL A 42 4.63 -3.80 -0.07
N LYS A 43 4.73 -5.09 -0.40
CA LYS A 43 6.01 -5.78 -0.65
C LYS A 43 6.79 -5.10 -1.78
N ARG A 44 6.12 -4.73 -2.87
CA ARG A 44 6.74 -3.98 -3.98
C ARG A 44 7.22 -2.60 -3.54
N PHE A 45 6.39 -1.84 -2.82
CA PHE A 45 6.77 -0.54 -2.27
C PHE A 45 7.99 -0.65 -1.34
N GLN A 46 8.00 -1.62 -0.43
CA GLN A 46 9.12 -1.89 0.45
C GLN A 46 10.41 -2.18 -0.33
N SER A 47 10.35 -3.08 -1.31
CA SER A 47 11.50 -3.46 -2.15
C SER A 47 12.12 -2.27 -2.88
N VAL A 48 11.29 -1.45 -3.54
CA VAL A 48 11.74 -0.27 -4.29
C VAL A 48 12.36 0.80 -3.37
N ASN A 49 11.99 0.81 -2.09
CA ASN A 49 12.47 1.79 -1.11
C ASN A 49 13.52 1.21 -0.13
N GLY A 50 14.10 0.04 -0.43
CA GLY A 50 15.18 -0.55 0.39
C GLY A 50 14.74 -1.01 1.79
N LEU A 51 13.45 -1.30 1.98
CA LEU A 51 12.91 -1.88 3.22
C LEU A 51 12.88 -3.41 3.13
N SER A 52 12.73 -4.08 4.28
CA SER A 52 12.39 -5.50 4.29
C SER A 52 11.03 -5.70 3.60
N ALA A 53 11.02 -6.50 2.54
CA ALA A 53 9.87 -6.69 1.66
C ALA A 53 9.01 -7.86 2.18
N ASP A 54 8.41 -7.70 3.35
CA ASP A 54 7.56 -8.71 4.01
C ASP A 54 6.06 -8.59 3.63
N GLY A 55 5.66 -7.48 3.01
CA GLY A 55 4.27 -7.20 2.65
C GLY A 55 3.40 -6.74 3.84
N ILE A 56 4.02 -6.49 5.00
CA ILE A 56 3.36 -6.01 6.21
C ILE A 56 3.55 -4.49 6.31
N TYR A 57 2.45 -3.75 6.42
CA TYR A 57 2.50 -2.31 6.61
C TYR A 57 2.94 -1.95 8.04
N GLY A 58 4.24 -2.08 8.35
CA GLY A 58 4.81 -1.75 9.67
C GLY A 58 5.19 -0.27 9.83
N PRO A 59 5.72 0.14 11.00
CA PRO A 59 6.15 1.52 11.26
C PRO A 59 7.15 2.07 10.23
N LYS A 60 8.13 1.26 9.80
CA LYS A 60 9.12 1.66 8.79
C LYS A 60 8.46 1.95 7.43
N THR A 61 7.53 1.10 7.01
CA THR A 61 6.76 1.30 5.78
C THR A 61 5.86 2.52 5.87
N LYS A 62 5.24 2.76 7.03
CA LYS A 62 4.44 3.97 7.28
C LYS A 62 5.26 5.24 7.12
N VAL A 63 6.38 5.37 7.85
CA VAL A 63 7.27 6.54 7.77
C VAL A 63 7.71 6.79 6.33
N LYS A 64 8.16 5.74 5.63
CA LYS A 64 8.61 5.87 4.24
C LYS A 64 7.46 6.31 3.33
N LEU A 65 6.24 5.80 3.51
CA LEU A 65 5.09 6.19 2.71
C LEU A 65 4.71 7.65 2.95
N GLU A 66 4.77 8.12 4.20
CA GLU A 66 4.48 9.52 4.56
C GLU A 66 5.47 10.51 3.96
N GLU A 67 6.72 10.12 3.70
CA GLU A 67 7.70 10.97 3.00
C GLU A 67 7.26 11.35 1.57
N PHE A 68 6.47 10.50 0.90
CA PHE A 68 5.95 10.77 -0.45
C PHE A 68 4.60 11.50 -0.48
N LEU A 69 3.96 11.70 0.68
CA LEU A 69 2.64 12.33 0.80
C LEU A 69 2.71 13.77 1.34
N LYS A 70 3.92 14.29 1.55
CA LYS A 70 4.18 15.71 1.84
C LYS A 70 4.09 16.53 0.56
#